data_AF-A0A1F7WPJ0-F1
#
_entry.id   AF-A0A1F7WPJ0-F1
#
_cell.length_a   1.000
_cell.length_b   1.000
_cell.length_c   1.000
_cell.angle_alpha   90.00
_cell.angle_beta   90.00
_cell.angle_gamma   90.00
#
_symmetry.space_group_name_H-M   'P 1'
#
loop_
_entity.id
_entity.type
_entity.pdbx_description
1 polymer ?
#
loop_
_entity_poly.entity_id
_entity_poly.type
_entity_poly.pdbx_seq_one_letter_code
_entity_poly.pdbx_strand_id
1 'polypeptide(L)'
;MSPLKKFFGVVFASLLLIILFVGKAYAQDDTGWTIESFKSDIRINSDTTVDVTETIIVDFDGLAKHGIYRTIPVKYQTQYGNNLNIRLNLLSVRDSGGDKLETKITKEGSNTKIRIGDPDFTISGRNTYVITYKVSQVITTPGENAEFYWNVTGNDWPVPILSATANIYTPDGSLVNTICFTGYFGSQAHNCSASKEGNTAIFSTKNIEPQEGLTIALALNKSALTFPSGSQKFLYFLMDNWLYLVPILVLIIMFRLYMLKGRDKKFIDIFNEELGEEPVPFLESLNAISTTISPPKGMSPGEVGTLIDERAHLRDITATVIDLARQGFIAVVEEPKKGLFGKAKFVLTYNEKEESGLKPYELSILDMLFTEKRDIPAVLTKLHPKAYQSLKEAEKNLYEDLTMNGYFEGRPDEVRNKYLAVGIITIFAGIFLGGGLAPFIVSPASFFFAFIASGLIIVAFSFFMPARTGKGRKVLAEIVGFKEVLNLGSWRTKVYEKHNFFEEVLPYAIAFGITEKFITAFKDADIKNLSWYKGTGSGIVYFNASLASINSGLGSGISASRPKGASSGGSGFGGGGFSGGGFGGGGGGSW
;
A
#
# COMPACT_ATOMS: atom_id res chain seq x y z
N MET A 1 -12.44 26.75 12.87
CA MET A 1 -12.81 25.46 12.25
C MET A 1 -14.19 25.62 11.63
N SER A 2 -14.32 25.40 10.32
CA SER A 2 -15.56 25.71 9.58
C SER A 2 -16.75 24.84 10.01
N PRO A 3 -17.98 25.37 9.98
CA PRO A 3 -19.20 24.63 10.34
C PRO A 3 -19.41 23.36 9.50
N LEU A 4 -18.84 23.32 8.29
CA LEU A 4 -18.85 22.16 7.40
C LEU A 4 -18.13 20.93 8.00
N LYS A 5 -17.04 21.12 8.76
CA LYS A 5 -16.31 20.01 9.41
C LYS A 5 -17.08 19.39 10.57
N LYS A 6 -17.89 20.19 11.29
CA LYS A 6 -18.76 19.69 12.37
C LYS A 6 -19.94 18.90 11.81
N PHE A 7 -20.52 19.35 10.69
CA PHE A 7 -21.64 18.66 10.04
C PHE A 7 -21.24 17.27 9.52
N PHE A 8 -20.09 17.15 8.84
CA PHE A 8 -19.58 15.84 8.40
C PHE A 8 -19.21 14.92 9.56
N GLY A 9 -18.65 15.45 10.66
CA GLY A 9 -18.33 14.64 11.85
C GLY A 9 -19.57 14.06 12.55
N VAL A 10 -20.66 14.84 12.62
CA VAL A 10 -21.92 14.39 13.24
C VAL A 10 -22.65 13.38 12.34
N VAL A 11 -22.70 13.59 11.03
CA VAL A 11 -23.32 12.63 10.09
C VAL A 11 -22.54 11.30 10.08
N PHE A 12 -21.21 11.35 10.14
CA PHE A 12 -20.36 10.15 10.19
C PHE A 12 -20.52 9.39 11.52
N ALA A 13 -20.60 10.09 12.65
CA ALA A 13 -20.88 9.48 13.96
C ALA A 13 -22.30 8.89 14.05
N SER A 14 -23.28 9.52 13.41
CA SER A 14 -24.68 9.04 13.35
C SER A 14 -24.81 7.78 12.50
N LEU A 15 -24.12 7.71 11.36
CA LEU A 15 -24.03 6.49 10.56
C LEU A 15 -23.31 5.36 11.30
N LEU A 16 -22.28 5.68 12.10
CA LEU A 16 -21.58 4.71 12.94
C LEU A 16 -22.50 4.11 14.03
N LEU A 17 -23.39 4.93 14.61
CA LEU A 17 -24.33 4.48 15.64
C LEU A 17 -25.44 3.57 15.08
N ILE A 18 -25.87 3.81 13.83
CA ILE A 18 -26.89 3.01 13.14
C ILE A 18 -26.34 1.62 12.75
N ILE A 19 -25.05 1.52 12.41
CA ILE A 19 -24.39 0.22 12.13
C ILE A 19 -24.21 -0.61 13.42
N LEU A 20 -24.10 0.02 14.58
CA LEU A 20 -23.99 -0.65 15.89
C LEU A 20 -25.34 -1.14 16.46
N PHE A 21 -26.48 -0.74 15.87
CA PHE A 21 -27.83 -1.06 16.37
C PHE A 21 -28.68 -1.90 15.41
N VAL A 22 -28.08 -2.57 14.42
CA VAL A 22 -28.78 -3.67 13.73
C VAL A 22 -28.85 -4.84 14.70
N GLY A 23 -29.94 -4.90 15.48
CA GLY A 23 -30.22 -6.01 16.38
C GLY A 23 -30.15 -7.33 15.62
N LYS A 24 -29.45 -8.32 16.21
CA LYS A 24 -29.53 -9.71 15.74
C LYS A 24 -31.00 -10.13 15.86
N ALA A 25 -31.68 -10.28 14.73
CA ALA A 25 -32.95 -10.98 14.71
C ALA A 25 -32.67 -12.41 15.16
N TYR A 26 -33.14 -12.78 16.35
CA TYR A 26 -33.14 -14.16 16.81
C TYR A 26 -34.10 -14.92 15.89
N ALA A 27 -33.56 -15.85 15.10
CA ALA A 27 -34.37 -16.79 14.35
C ALA A 27 -35.22 -17.59 15.36
N GLN A 28 -36.50 -17.74 15.06
CA GLN A 28 -37.42 -18.60 15.78
C GLN A 28 -36.88 -20.04 15.73
N ASP A 29 -36.70 -20.69 16.89
CA ASP A 29 -36.12 -22.04 16.99
C ASP A 29 -36.92 -23.04 16.12
N ASP A 30 -36.34 -23.44 14.99
CA ASP A 30 -36.92 -24.40 14.06
C ASP A 30 -36.79 -25.82 14.63
N THR A 31 -37.70 -26.18 15.52
CA THR A 31 -37.70 -27.40 16.33
C THR A 31 -38.99 -28.20 16.14
N GLY A 32 -38.99 -29.48 16.52
CA GLY A 32 -40.19 -30.34 16.50
C GLY A 32 -40.35 -31.23 15.27
N TRP A 33 -39.31 -31.34 14.42
CA TRP A 33 -39.23 -32.30 13.32
C TRP A 33 -37.89 -33.03 13.37
N THR A 34 -37.73 -34.12 12.61
CA THR A 34 -36.49 -34.92 12.64
C THR A 34 -36.03 -35.34 11.25
N ILE A 35 -34.73 -35.63 11.12
CA ILE A 35 -34.18 -36.29 9.94
C ILE A 35 -34.05 -37.77 10.28
N GLU A 36 -34.94 -38.60 9.74
CA GLU A 36 -34.89 -40.04 9.99
C GLU A 36 -33.64 -40.68 9.37
N SER A 37 -33.29 -40.24 8.16
CA SER A 37 -32.16 -40.80 7.41
C SER A 37 -31.50 -39.75 6.54
N PHE A 38 -30.17 -39.65 6.65
CA PHE A 38 -29.32 -38.88 5.76
C PHE A 38 -28.36 -39.82 5.04
N LYS A 39 -28.59 -40.08 3.76
CA LYS A 39 -27.69 -40.89 2.93
C LYS A 39 -26.96 -40.01 1.93
N SER A 40 -25.64 -40.15 1.85
CA SER A 40 -24.81 -39.44 0.86
C SER A 40 -24.05 -40.45 -0.01
N ASP A 41 -24.39 -40.52 -1.29
CA ASP A 41 -23.66 -41.30 -2.29
C ASP A 41 -22.71 -40.34 -3.04
N ILE A 42 -21.42 -40.50 -2.83
CA ILE A 42 -20.35 -39.60 -3.28
C ILE A 42 -19.46 -40.34 -4.29
N ARG A 43 -19.32 -39.84 -5.50
CA ARG A 43 -18.41 -40.37 -6.52
C ARG A 43 -17.28 -39.40 -6.78
N ILE A 44 -16.06 -39.85 -6.51
CA ILE A 44 -14.84 -39.12 -6.84
C ILE A 44 -14.42 -39.50 -8.26
N ASN A 45 -14.36 -38.53 -9.17
CA ASN A 45 -13.94 -38.74 -10.54
C ASN A 45 -12.42 -38.62 -10.68
N SER A 46 -11.86 -39.23 -11.73
CA SER A 46 -10.41 -39.15 -12.02
C SER A 46 -9.92 -37.73 -12.30
N ASP A 47 -10.81 -36.78 -12.66
CA ASP A 47 -10.47 -35.36 -12.89
C ASP A 47 -10.56 -34.50 -11.62
N THR A 48 -10.67 -35.12 -10.44
CA THR A 48 -10.84 -34.48 -9.13
C THR A 48 -12.16 -33.75 -8.91
N THR A 49 -13.12 -33.87 -9.84
CA THR A 49 -14.51 -33.48 -9.58
C THR A 49 -15.22 -34.55 -8.74
N VAL A 50 -16.19 -34.12 -7.95
CA VAL A 50 -16.94 -35.01 -7.06
C VAL A 50 -18.43 -34.82 -7.32
N ASP A 51 -19.11 -35.92 -7.66
CA ASP A 51 -20.55 -35.97 -7.81
C ASP A 51 -21.17 -36.46 -6.50
N VAL A 52 -22.09 -35.69 -5.93
CA VAL A 52 -22.74 -36.00 -4.66
C VAL A 52 -24.24 -36.12 -4.87
N THR A 53 -24.82 -37.20 -4.36
CA THR A 53 -26.27 -37.39 -4.25
C THR A 53 -26.64 -37.59 -2.79
N GLU A 54 -27.33 -36.61 -2.21
CA GLU A 54 -27.86 -36.67 -0.85
C GLU A 54 -29.32 -37.09 -0.91
N THR A 55 -29.70 -38.15 -0.19
CA THR A 55 -31.09 -38.54 0.05
C THR A 55 -31.41 -38.27 1.52
N ILE A 56 -32.25 -37.27 1.76
CA ILE A 56 -32.62 -36.80 3.09
C ILE A 56 -34.09 -37.14 3.31
N ILE A 57 -34.36 -38.04 4.26
CA ILE A 57 -35.71 -38.40 4.68
C ILE A 57 -36.01 -37.61 5.95
N VAL A 58 -37.02 -36.76 5.85
CA VAL A 58 -37.44 -35.83 6.90
C VAL A 58 -38.83 -36.24 7.36
N ASP A 59 -39.06 -36.22 8.67
CA ASP A 59 -40.41 -36.30 9.24
C ASP A 59 -40.74 -34.98 9.94
N PHE A 60 -41.67 -34.23 9.35
CA PHE A 60 -42.20 -33.00 9.92
C PHE A 60 -43.21 -33.24 11.05
N ASP A 61 -43.53 -34.50 11.35
CA ASP A 61 -44.57 -34.87 12.30
C ASP A 61 -45.89 -34.13 11.95
N GLY A 62 -46.48 -33.39 12.90
CA GLY A 62 -47.67 -32.57 12.66
C GLY A 62 -47.40 -31.16 12.11
N LEU A 63 -46.15 -30.75 11.91
CA LEU A 63 -45.81 -29.40 11.49
C LEU A 63 -46.06 -29.18 9.99
N ALA A 64 -46.77 -28.10 9.66
CA ALA A 64 -46.93 -27.65 8.28
C ALA A 64 -45.70 -26.82 7.85
N LYS A 65 -44.95 -27.32 6.87
CA LYS A 65 -43.73 -26.70 6.34
C LYS A 65 -43.80 -26.63 4.82
N HIS A 66 -43.23 -25.60 4.20
CA HIS A 66 -43.07 -25.49 2.75
C HIS A 66 -41.98 -26.43 2.21
N GLY A 67 -40.97 -26.73 3.02
CA GLY A 67 -39.93 -27.70 2.70
C GLY A 67 -38.67 -27.51 3.54
N ILE A 68 -37.50 -27.79 2.95
CA ILE A 68 -36.20 -27.68 3.64
C ILE A 68 -35.25 -26.66 3.00
N TYR A 69 -34.30 -26.20 3.80
CA TYR A 69 -33.07 -25.58 3.34
C TYR A 69 -31.94 -26.59 3.37
N ARG A 70 -31.12 -26.60 2.33
CA ARG A 70 -29.80 -27.22 2.34
C ARG A 70 -28.73 -26.15 2.18
N THR A 71 -27.88 -25.99 3.19
CA THR A 71 -26.81 -24.99 3.21
C THR A 71 -25.46 -25.68 3.07
N ILE A 72 -24.70 -25.29 2.04
CA ILE A 72 -23.39 -25.86 1.74
C ILE A 72 -22.34 -24.75 1.76
N PRO A 73 -21.34 -24.79 2.65
CA PRO A 73 -20.24 -23.84 2.67
C PRO A 73 -19.42 -23.96 1.39
N VAL A 74 -19.16 -22.83 0.73
CA VAL A 74 -18.43 -22.80 -0.54
C VAL A 74 -17.18 -21.94 -0.52
N LYS A 75 -16.97 -21.12 0.50
CA LYS A 75 -15.80 -20.25 0.65
C LYS A 75 -14.99 -20.63 1.89
N TYR A 76 -13.70 -20.85 1.70
CA TYR A 76 -12.75 -21.31 2.71
C TYR A 76 -11.50 -20.43 2.71
N GLN A 77 -10.71 -20.52 3.78
CA GLN A 77 -9.38 -19.94 3.85
C GLN A 77 -8.33 -21.04 3.80
N THR A 78 -7.31 -20.83 2.99
CA THR A 78 -6.11 -21.68 2.98
C THR A 78 -5.23 -21.39 4.19
N GLN A 79 -4.28 -22.28 4.50
CA GLN A 79 -3.28 -22.07 5.56
C GLN A 79 -2.45 -20.78 5.44
N TYR A 80 -2.41 -20.18 4.24
CA TYR A 80 -1.71 -18.93 3.96
C TYR A 80 -2.62 -17.70 4.01
N GLY A 81 -3.90 -17.86 4.41
CA GLY A 81 -4.88 -16.77 4.49
C GLY A 81 -5.52 -16.35 3.17
N ASN A 82 -5.25 -17.07 2.07
CA ASN A 82 -5.91 -16.85 0.77
C ASN A 82 -7.31 -17.45 0.75
N ASN A 83 -8.22 -16.85 -0.01
CA ASN A 83 -9.52 -17.45 -0.30
C ASN A 83 -9.35 -18.69 -1.18
N LEU A 84 -10.12 -19.71 -0.86
CA LEU A 84 -10.37 -20.88 -1.68
C LEU A 84 -11.88 -21.03 -1.81
N ASN A 85 -12.43 -20.88 -3.02
CA ASN A 85 -13.85 -21.13 -3.23
C ASN A 85 -14.02 -22.49 -3.92
N ILE A 86 -14.77 -23.41 -3.33
CA ILE A 86 -15.17 -24.62 -4.05
C ILE A 86 -16.21 -24.26 -5.11
N ARG A 87 -16.20 -24.95 -6.24
CA ARG A 87 -17.17 -24.69 -7.31
C ARG A 87 -18.32 -25.68 -7.18
N LEU A 88 -19.45 -25.22 -6.64
CA LEU A 88 -20.65 -26.01 -6.50
C LEU A 88 -21.60 -25.76 -7.67
N ASN A 89 -22.06 -26.83 -8.30
CA ASN A 89 -23.05 -26.82 -9.38
C ASN A 89 -24.22 -27.76 -9.03
N LEU A 90 -25.39 -27.20 -8.71
CA LEU A 90 -26.60 -27.97 -8.45
C LEU A 90 -27.13 -28.58 -9.75
N LEU A 91 -27.29 -29.91 -9.79
CA LEU A 91 -27.74 -30.62 -10.99
C LEU A 91 -29.25 -30.90 -10.95
N SER A 92 -29.77 -31.43 -9.84
CA SER A 92 -31.20 -31.69 -9.67
C SER A 92 -31.62 -31.81 -8.21
N VAL A 93 -32.90 -31.52 -7.94
CA VAL A 93 -33.56 -31.85 -6.67
C VAL A 93 -34.89 -32.53 -6.98
N ARG A 94 -35.12 -33.70 -6.39
CA ARG A 94 -36.28 -34.57 -6.65
C ARG A 94 -36.89 -35.13 -5.37
N ASP A 95 -38.12 -35.61 -5.44
CA ASP A 95 -38.79 -36.34 -4.36
C ASP A 95 -38.59 -37.86 -4.44
N SER A 96 -39.35 -38.63 -3.66
CA SER A 96 -39.32 -40.11 -3.66
C SER A 96 -39.90 -40.74 -4.93
N GLY A 97 -40.81 -40.07 -5.63
CA GLY A 97 -41.37 -40.51 -6.91
C GLY A 97 -40.46 -40.20 -8.10
N GLY A 98 -39.47 -39.33 -7.90
CA GLY A 98 -38.55 -38.85 -8.93
C GLY A 98 -39.00 -37.54 -9.58
N ASP A 99 -40.08 -36.94 -9.10
CA ASP A 99 -40.57 -35.65 -9.60
C ASP A 99 -39.66 -34.51 -9.15
N LYS A 100 -39.54 -33.48 -9.99
CA LYS A 100 -38.63 -32.36 -9.74
C LYS A 100 -39.28 -31.40 -8.73
N LEU A 101 -38.54 -31.05 -7.69
CA LEU A 101 -38.98 -30.07 -6.69
C LEU A 101 -38.57 -28.64 -7.07
N GLU A 102 -39.36 -27.66 -6.67
CA GLU A 102 -39.02 -26.25 -6.81
C GLU A 102 -37.80 -25.90 -5.94
N THR A 103 -36.87 -25.12 -6.51
CA THR A 103 -35.65 -24.72 -5.81
C THR A 103 -35.29 -23.25 -6.05
N LYS A 104 -34.72 -22.62 -5.02
CA LYS A 104 -34.12 -21.28 -5.13
C LYS A 104 -32.73 -21.29 -4.49
N ILE A 105 -31.73 -20.90 -5.26
CA ILE A 105 -30.32 -20.85 -4.82
C ILE A 105 -29.96 -19.41 -4.45
N THR A 106 -29.46 -19.19 -3.23
CA THR A 106 -28.93 -17.91 -2.77
C THR A 106 -27.50 -18.07 -2.24
N LYS A 107 -26.69 -17.01 -2.37
CA LYS A 107 -25.36 -16.93 -1.76
C LYS A 107 -25.46 -16.08 -0.51
N GLU A 108 -25.21 -16.68 0.66
CA GLU A 108 -25.28 -16.03 1.96
C GLU A 108 -23.90 -16.14 2.64
N GLY A 109 -23.14 -15.05 2.67
CA GLY A 109 -21.79 -15.02 3.24
C GLY A 109 -20.82 -15.99 2.56
N SER A 110 -20.38 -17.00 3.29
CA SER A 110 -19.52 -18.11 2.84
C SER A 110 -20.29 -19.29 2.24
N ASN A 111 -21.62 -19.27 2.28
CA ASN A 111 -22.46 -20.42 2.03
C ASN A 111 -23.30 -20.27 0.76
N THR A 112 -23.62 -21.39 0.13
CA THR A 112 -24.68 -21.50 -0.87
C THR A 112 -25.87 -22.16 -0.20
N LYS A 113 -27.01 -21.46 -0.15
CA LYS A 113 -28.25 -21.95 0.44
C LYS A 113 -29.21 -22.35 -0.68
N ILE A 114 -29.70 -23.58 -0.60
CA ILE A 114 -30.65 -24.17 -1.52
C ILE A 114 -31.97 -24.28 -0.76
N ARG A 115 -32.93 -23.41 -1.08
CA ARG A 115 -34.30 -23.52 -0.58
C ARG A 115 -35.05 -24.50 -1.47
N ILE A 116 -35.66 -25.52 -0.87
CA ILE A 116 -36.36 -26.63 -1.55
C ILE A 116 -37.79 -26.67 -1.02
N GLY A 117 -38.77 -26.73 -1.92
CA GLY A 117 -40.19 -26.76 -1.57
C GLY A 117 -41.00 -25.67 -2.25
N ASP A 118 -42.33 -25.78 -2.16
CA ASP A 118 -43.30 -24.91 -2.82
C ASP A 118 -43.66 -23.72 -1.91
N PRO A 119 -43.51 -22.46 -2.36
CA PRO A 119 -43.86 -21.29 -1.55
C PRO A 119 -45.35 -21.13 -1.26
N ASP A 120 -46.23 -21.75 -2.05
CA ASP A 120 -47.67 -21.58 -1.99
C ASP A 120 -48.37 -22.73 -1.22
N PHE A 121 -47.68 -23.86 -1.01
CA PHE A 121 -48.23 -25.05 -0.34
C PHE A 121 -47.33 -25.57 0.79
N THR A 122 -47.96 -26.10 1.84
CA THR A 122 -47.27 -26.76 2.95
C THR A 122 -47.50 -28.27 2.95
N ILE A 123 -46.48 -29.00 3.35
CA ILE A 123 -46.43 -30.45 3.56
C ILE A 123 -46.16 -30.76 5.04
N SER A 124 -46.57 -31.94 5.49
CA SER A 124 -46.33 -32.45 6.85
C SER A 124 -45.95 -33.93 6.79
N GLY A 125 -45.60 -34.52 7.93
CA GLY A 125 -45.17 -35.91 8.03
C GLY A 125 -43.91 -36.21 7.21
N ARG A 126 -43.81 -37.46 6.75
CA ARG A 126 -42.63 -38.01 6.09
C ARG A 126 -42.47 -37.56 4.63
N ASN A 127 -41.34 -36.93 4.33
CA ASN A 127 -40.98 -36.41 3.01
C ASN A 127 -39.53 -36.76 2.66
N THR A 128 -39.25 -36.99 1.36
CA THR A 128 -37.91 -37.37 0.88
C THR A 128 -37.38 -36.32 -0.10
N TYR A 129 -36.13 -35.94 0.08
CA TYR A 129 -35.42 -35.00 -0.80
C TYR A 129 -34.16 -35.67 -1.35
N VAL A 130 -34.08 -35.77 -2.68
CA VAL A 130 -32.91 -36.27 -3.41
C VAL A 130 -32.21 -35.11 -4.08
N ILE A 131 -31.07 -34.69 -3.53
CA ILE A 131 -30.29 -33.53 -3.97
C ILE A 131 -29.03 -34.01 -4.67
N THR A 132 -28.89 -33.71 -5.97
CA THR A 132 -27.72 -34.08 -6.76
C THR A 132 -26.94 -32.84 -7.19
N TYR A 133 -25.65 -32.80 -6.89
CA TYR A 133 -24.77 -31.70 -7.26
C TYR A 133 -23.35 -32.16 -7.56
N LYS A 134 -22.63 -31.38 -8.37
CA LYS A 134 -21.20 -31.56 -8.66
C LYS A 134 -20.40 -30.49 -7.93
N VAL A 135 -19.30 -30.90 -7.29
CA VAL A 135 -18.31 -30.00 -6.68
C VAL A 135 -16.91 -30.21 -7.25
N SER A 136 -16.12 -29.15 -7.29
CA SER A 136 -14.69 -29.22 -7.62
C SER A 136 -13.86 -28.36 -6.67
N GLN A 137 -12.54 -28.59 -6.66
CA GLN A 137 -11.57 -27.98 -5.73
C GLN A 137 -11.75 -28.43 -4.27
N VAL A 138 -12.23 -29.66 -4.06
CA VAL A 138 -12.47 -30.28 -2.73
C VAL A 138 -11.46 -31.37 -2.38
N ILE A 139 -10.50 -31.64 -3.28
CA ILE A 139 -9.40 -32.60 -3.07
C ILE A 139 -8.10 -31.81 -2.93
N THR A 140 -7.47 -31.94 -1.77
CA THR A 140 -6.21 -31.27 -1.44
C THR A 140 -5.04 -32.24 -1.59
N THR A 141 -3.81 -31.70 -1.58
CA THR A 141 -2.59 -32.51 -1.67
C THR A 141 -1.58 -32.10 -0.58
N PRO A 142 -1.89 -32.31 0.70
CA PRO A 142 -1.10 -31.80 1.81
C PRO A 142 0.25 -32.52 2.02
N GLY A 143 0.39 -33.76 1.52
CA GLY A 143 1.59 -34.58 1.71
C GLY A 143 1.83 -35.50 0.52
N GLU A 144 2.21 -36.76 0.74
CA GLU A 144 2.41 -37.74 -0.34
C GLU A 144 1.09 -38.17 -1.01
N ASN A 145 0.02 -38.27 -0.22
CA ASN A 145 -1.32 -38.61 -0.71
C ASN A 145 -2.15 -37.36 -1.04
N ALA A 146 -3.14 -37.53 -1.90
CA ALA A 146 -4.26 -36.61 -2.02
C ALA A 146 -5.24 -36.87 -0.87
N GLU A 147 -5.99 -35.85 -0.49
CA GLU A 147 -6.94 -35.93 0.61
C GLU A 147 -8.31 -35.42 0.15
N PHE A 148 -9.34 -36.22 0.39
CA PHE A 148 -10.73 -35.79 0.31
C PHE A 148 -11.30 -35.74 1.72
N TYR A 149 -11.44 -34.52 2.25
CA TYR A 149 -11.97 -34.26 3.59
C TYR A 149 -13.32 -33.55 3.47
N TRP A 150 -14.41 -34.21 3.87
CA TRP A 150 -15.77 -33.81 3.55
C TRP A 150 -16.70 -33.91 4.75
N ASN A 151 -17.44 -32.85 5.04
CA ASN A 151 -18.54 -32.90 6.01
C ASN A 151 -19.75 -33.49 5.29
N VAL A 152 -20.18 -34.70 5.67
CA VAL A 152 -21.26 -35.43 4.98
C VAL A 152 -22.61 -34.78 5.27
N THR A 153 -23.01 -34.77 6.54
CA THR A 153 -24.29 -34.16 6.97
C THR A 153 -24.13 -32.65 7.14
N GLY A 154 -22.99 -32.28 7.76
CA GLY A 154 -22.73 -30.97 8.32
C GLY A 154 -23.22 -30.80 9.76
N ASN A 155 -22.83 -29.67 10.36
CA ASN A 155 -23.03 -29.29 11.76
C ASN A 155 -24.09 -28.19 11.97
N ASP A 156 -24.75 -27.69 10.93
CA ASP A 156 -25.70 -26.57 11.03
C ASP A 156 -27.17 -27.01 11.01
N TRP A 157 -27.47 -28.30 11.22
CA TRP A 157 -28.86 -28.77 11.33
C TRP A 157 -29.44 -28.46 12.73
N PRO A 158 -30.63 -27.86 12.83
CA PRO A 158 -31.26 -27.52 14.12
C PRO A 158 -31.98 -28.71 14.78
N VAL A 159 -32.06 -29.85 14.09
CA VAL A 159 -32.82 -31.04 14.50
C VAL A 159 -31.92 -32.28 14.47
N PRO A 160 -32.24 -33.34 15.24
CA PRO A 160 -31.44 -34.56 15.26
C PRO A 160 -31.53 -35.34 13.95
N ILE A 161 -30.45 -36.06 13.62
CA ILE A 161 -30.37 -37.03 12.53
C ILE A 161 -30.28 -38.43 13.12
N LEU A 162 -31.33 -39.24 12.95
CA LEU A 162 -31.42 -40.57 13.59
C LEU A 162 -30.42 -41.56 12.98
N SER A 163 -30.17 -41.49 11.67
CA SER A 163 -29.16 -42.29 11.00
C SER A 163 -28.51 -41.54 9.84
N ALA A 164 -27.19 -41.63 9.74
CA ALA A 164 -26.44 -41.09 8.62
C ALA A 164 -25.54 -42.17 8.00
N THR A 165 -25.52 -42.24 6.66
CA THR A 165 -24.68 -43.17 5.89
C THR A 165 -23.99 -42.43 4.74
N ALA A 166 -22.72 -42.73 4.50
CA ALA A 166 -21.98 -42.21 3.35
C ALA A 166 -21.31 -43.34 2.56
N ASN A 167 -21.58 -43.43 1.26
CA ASN A 167 -20.90 -44.34 0.35
C ASN A 167 -20.02 -43.55 -0.60
N ILE A 168 -18.72 -43.80 -0.58
CA ILE A 168 -17.75 -43.04 -1.38
C ILE A 168 -17.14 -43.99 -2.40
N TYR A 169 -17.46 -43.76 -3.66
CA TYR A 169 -16.91 -44.48 -4.81
C TYR A 169 -15.66 -43.74 -5.30
N THR A 170 -14.50 -44.40 -5.25
CA THR A 170 -13.24 -43.82 -5.71
C THR A 170 -12.75 -44.50 -6.99
N PRO A 171 -11.89 -43.86 -7.81
CA PRO A 171 -11.27 -44.51 -8.96
C PRO A 171 -10.47 -45.75 -8.53
N ASP A 172 -10.29 -46.70 -9.46
CA ASP A 172 -9.68 -47.98 -9.12
C ASP A 172 -8.26 -47.84 -8.55
N GLY A 173 -8.00 -48.49 -7.41
CA GLY A 173 -6.70 -48.48 -6.75
C GLY A 173 -6.32 -47.14 -6.09
N SER A 174 -7.23 -46.16 -6.06
CA SER A 174 -6.96 -44.86 -5.44
C SER A 174 -7.13 -44.82 -3.92
N LEU A 175 -7.98 -45.67 -3.33
CA LEU A 175 -8.31 -45.60 -1.90
C LEU A 175 -7.21 -46.19 -1.00
N VAL A 176 -6.48 -45.33 -0.29
CA VAL A 176 -5.38 -45.70 0.61
C VAL A 176 -5.88 -45.91 2.05
N ASN A 177 -6.50 -44.88 2.65
CA ASN A 177 -6.95 -44.90 4.04
C ASN A 177 -8.26 -44.13 4.22
N THR A 178 -8.99 -44.42 5.28
CA THR A 178 -10.30 -43.85 5.62
C THR A 178 -10.38 -43.53 7.11
N ILE A 179 -10.94 -42.37 7.46
CA ILE A 179 -11.27 -42.00 8.84
C ILE A 179 -12.58 -41.23 8.86
N CYS A 180 -13.33 -41.31 9.96
CA CYS A 180 -14.56 -40.54 10.15
C CYS A 180 -14.57 -39.90 11.53
N PHE A 181 -15.23 -38.75 11.64
CA PHE A 181 -15.36 -37.94 12.85
C PHE A 181 -16.83 -37.62 13.08
N THR A 182 -17.22 -37.49 14.35
CA THR A 182 -18.57 -37.17 14.78
C THR A 182 -18.60 -36.10 15.86
N GLY A 183 -19.76 -35.46 16.04
CA GLY A 183 -20.02 -34.47 17.10
C GLY A 183 -20.00 -33.03 16.57
N TYR A 184 -19.98 -32.07 17.50
CA TYR A 184 -19.95 -30.64 17.18
C TYR A 184 -18.70 -30.22 16.37
N PHE A 185 -18.78 -29.05 15.74
CA PHE A 185 -17.64 -28.36 15.16
C PHE A 185 -16.52 -28.23 16.21
N GLY A 186 -15.31 -28.71 15.92
CA GLY A 186 -14.20 -28.80 16.88
C GLY A 186 -13.92 -30.18 17.45
N SER A 187 -14.91 -31.08 17.47
CA SER A 187 -14.80 -32.42 18.05
C SER A 187 -13.68 -33.27 17.44
N GLN A 188 -13.18 -34.27 18.18
CA GLN A 188 -12.31 -35.31 17.65
C GLN A 188 -12.89 -36.71 17.93
N ALA A 189 -14.19 -36.79 18.24
CA ALA A 189 -14.85 -38.07 18.49
C ALA A 189 -14.98 -38.89 17.20
N HIS A 190 -14.94 -40.21 17.33
CA HIS A 190 -14.96 -41.19 16.24
C HIS A 190 -16.13 -42.18 16.39
N ASN A 191 -17.33 -41.70 16.76
CA ASN A 191 -18.50 -42.54 17.00
C ASN A 191 -19.21 -42.92 15.68
N CYS A 192 -18.46 -43.55 14.79
CA CYS A 192 -18.88 -43.93 13.45
C CYS A 192 -18.17 -45.22 13.02
N SER A 193 -18.84 -46.02 12.19
CA SER A 193 -18.23 -47.19 11.55
C SER A 193 -17.62 -46.76 10.22
N ALA A 194 -16.42 -47.23 9.89
CA ALA A 194 -15.82 -47.12 8.56
C ALA A 194 -15.46 -48.52 8.06
N SER A 195 -15.90 -48.88 6.85
CA SER A 195 -15.51 -50.12 6.16
C SER A 195 -15.09 -49.85 4.72
N LYS A 196 -14.30 -50.76 4.16
CA LYS A 196 -13.82 -50.70 2.78
C LYS A 196 -14.24 -51.96 2.04
N GLU A 197 -14.90 -51.77 0.90
CA GLU A 197 -15.32 -52.83 -0.03
C GLU A 197 -14.79 -52.51 -1.43
N GLY A 198 -13.66 -53.13 -1.82
CA GLY A 198 -12.97 -52.80 -3.07
C GLY A 198 -12.53 -51.33 -3.11
N ASN A 199 -13.11 -50.57 -4.04
CA ASN A 199 -12.88 -49.12 -4.21
C ASN A 199 -14.01 -48.26 -3.62
N THR A 200 -14.83 -48.85 -2.73
CA THR A 200 -15.90 -48.13 -2.02
C THR A 200 -15.55 -48.02 -0.54
N ALA A 201 -15.59 -46.81 0.00
CA ALA A 201 -15.56 -46.58 1.45
C ALA A 201 -17.00 -46.36 1.95
N ILE A 202 -17.39 -47.07 3.01
CA ILE A 202 -18.73 -47.01 3.58
C ILE A 202 -18.63 -46.51 5.02
N PHE A 203 -19.39 -45.48 5.34
CA PHE A 203 -19.44 -44.90 6.68
C PHE A 203 -20.87 -44.90 7.21
N SER A 204 -21.03 -45.15 8.51
CA SER A 204 -22.35 -45.04 9.14
C SER A 204 -22.25 -44.54 10.58
N THR A 205 -23.27 -43.82 11.02
CA THR A 205 -23.47 -43.42 12.41
C THR A 205 -24.97 -43.29 12.72
N LYS A 206 -25.32 -43.25 14.00
CA LYS A 206 -26.70 -43.16 14.51
C LYS A 206 -26.78 -42.09 15.59
N ASN A 207 -27.96 -41.50 15.75
CA ASN A 207 -28.27 -40.50 16.78
C ASN A 207 -27.28 -39.33 16.80
N ILE A 208 -27.21 -38.59 15.70
CA ILE A 208 -26.49 -37.32 15.65
C ILE A 208 -27.41 -36.25 16.26
N GLU A 209 -26.97 -35.62 17.35
CA GLU A 209 -27.74 -34.57 18.02
C GLU A 209 -27.79 -33.28 17.18
N PRO A 210 -28.72 -32.34 17.47
CA PRO A 210 -28.71 -31.02 16.85
C PRO A 210 -27.32 -30.38 16.90
N GLN A 211 -26.90 -29.79 15.78
CA GLN A 211 -25.58 -29.18 15.58
C GLN A 211 -24.35 -30.12 15.59
N GLU A 212 -24.56 -31.42 15.77
CA GLU A 212 -23.53 -32.42 15.51
C GLU A 212 -23.54 -32.84 14.03
N GLY A 213 -22.45 -33.46 13.57
CA GLY A 213 -22.35 -33.90 12.19
C GLY A 213 -21.42 -35.09 11.99
N LEU A 214 -21.58 -35.76 10.85
CA LEU A 214 -20.64 -36.77 10.35
C LEU A 214 -19.69 -36.13 9.35
N THR A 215 -18.39 -36.25 9.62
CA THR A 215 -17.31 -35.81 8.71
C THR A 215 -16.43 -37.00 8.36
N ILE A 216 -15.95 -37.08 7.12
CA ILE A 216 -15.08 -38.16 6.65
C ILE A 216 -13.80 -37.59 6.05
N ALA A 217 -12.70 -38.33 6.16
CA ALA A 217 -11.47 -38.07 5.41
C ALA A 217 -10.98 -39.34 4.72
N LEU A 218 -10.61 -39.21 3.45
CA LEU A 218 -10.02 -40.26 2.64
C LEU A 218 -8.63 -39.84 2.17
N ALA A 219 -7.65 -40.70 2.38
CA ALA A 219 -6.36 -40.60 1.72
C ALA A 219 -6.44 -41.32 0.36
N LEU A 220 -6.08 -40.61 -0.70
CA LEU A 220 -6.14 -41.07 -2.09
C LEU A 220 -4.76 -41.08 -2.73
N ASN A 221 -4.46 -42.10 -3.53
CA ASN A 221 -3.25 -42.14 -4.32
C ASN A 221 -3.29 -41.07 -5.41
N LYS A 222 -2.33 -40.15 -5.39
CA LYS A 222 -2.25 -39.03 -6.36
C LYS A 222 -2.13 -39.49 -7.80
N SER A 223 -1.44 -40.60 -8.06
CA SER A 223 -1.21 -41.06 -9.44
C SER A 223 -2.46 -41.58 -10.12
N ALA A 224 -3.51 -41.93 -9.35
CA ALA A 224 -4.81 -42.33 -9.86
C ALA A 224 -5.73 -41.14 -10.20
N LEU A 225 -5.29 -39.90 -9.94
CA LEU A 225 -6.05 -38.67 -10.14
C LEU A 225 -5.32 -37.70 -11.09
N THR A 226 -6.10 -36.97 -11.87
CA THR A 226 -5.65 -35.93 -12.80
C THR A 226 -6.03 -34.56 -12.23
N PHE A 227 -5.04 -33.87 -11.67
CA PHE A 227 -5.25 -32.55 -11.08
C PHE A 227 -5.29 -31.45 -12.14
N PRO A 228 -6.00 -30.33 -11.88
CA PRO A 228 -5.96 -29.16 -12.74
C PRO A 228 -4.53 -28.68 -13.01
N SER A 229 -4.28 -28.17 -14.21
CA SER A 229 -2.95 -27.67 -14.60
C SER A 229 -2.53 -26.48 -13.74
N GLY A 230 -1.22 -26.17 -13.72
CA GLY A 230 -0.70 -25.01 -12.99
C GLY A 230 -1.36 -23.69 -13.40
N SER A 231 -1.66 -23.50 -14.69
CA SER A 231 -2.35 -22.30 -15.19
C SER A 231 -3.82 -22.24 -14.76
N GLN A 232 -4.52 -23.38 -14.72
CA GLN A 232 -5.90 -23.45 -14.20
C GLN A 232 -5.95 -23.14 -12.70
N LYS A 233 -5.04 -23.72 -11.91
CA LYS A 233 -4.90 -23.41 -10.47
C LYS A 233 -4.61 -21.92 -10.25
N PHE A 234 -3.73 -21.33 -11.06
CA PHE A 234 -3.43 -19.90 -11.01
C PHE A 234 -4.66 -19.04 -11.36
N LEU A 235 -5.43 -19.42 -12.38
CA LEU A 235 -6.66 -18.72 -12.74
C LEU A 235 -7.70 -18.80 -11.62
N TYR A 236 -7.91 -19.97 -11.02
CA TYR A 236 -8.79 -20.12 -9.86
C TYR A 236 -8.32 -19.27 -8.68
N PHE A 237 -7.02 -19.27 -8.41
CA PHE A 237 -6.43 -18.41 -7.38
C PHE A 237 -6.73 -16.94 -7.64
N LEU A 238 -6.54 -16.44 -8.86
CA LEU A 238 -6.84 -15.04 -9.21
C LEU A 238 -8.33 -14.72 -9.11
N MET A 239 -9.21 -15.63 -9.54
CA MET A 239 -10.65 -15.44 -9.42
C MET A 239 -11.08 -15.36 -7.94
N ASP A 240 -10.51 -16.23 -7.11
CA ASP A 240 -10.84 -16.30 -5.68
C ASP A 240 -10.18 -15.15 -4.90
N ASN A 241 -9.05 -14.63 -5.38
CA ASN A 241 -8.24 -13.61 -4.70
C ASN A 241 -8.02 -12.38 -5.59
N TRP A 242 -9.06 -11.94 -6.29
CA TRP A 242 -8.99 -10.85 -7.27
C TRP A 242 -8.44 -9.53 -6.70
N LEU A 243 -8.50 -9.32 -5.38
CA LEU A 243 -7.92 -8.16 -4.70
C LEU A 243 -6.40 -8.03 -4.90
N TYR A 244 -5.67 -9.12 -5.19
CA TYR A 244 -4.27 -9.05 -5.57
C TYR A 244 -4.02 -8.28 -6.88
N LEU A 245 -5.06 -8.08 -7.71
CA LEU A 245 -4.97 -7.31 -8.95
C LEU A 245 -5.13 -5.79 -8.73
N VAL A 246 -5.61 -5.35 -7.57
CA VAL A 246 -5.84 -3.93 -7.28
C VAL A 246 -4.53 -3.11 -7.34
N PRO A 247 -3.41 -3.53 -6.74
CA PRO A 247 -2.14 -2.80 -6.87
C PRO A 247 -1.66 -2.68 -8.32
N ILE A 248 -1.91 -3.69 -9.16
CA ILE A 248 -1.56 -3.64 -10.59
C ILE A 248 -2.38 -2.57 -11.30
N LEU A 249 -3.68 -2.50 -11.03
CA LEU A 249 -4.55 -1.45 -11.57
C LEU A 249 -4.10 -0.06 -11.11
N VAL A 250 -3.75 0.10 -9.83
CA VAL A 250 -3.21 1.36 -9.28
C VAL A 250 -1.89 1.72 -9.94
N LEU A 251 -0.99 0.77 -10.16
CA LEU A 251 0.25 0.99 -10.90
C LEU A 251 -0.01 1.50 -12.31
N ILE A 252 -0.94 0.90 -13.05
CA ILE A 252 -1.32 1.34 -14.40
C ILE A 252 -1.89 2.75 -14.38
N ILE A 253 -2.77 3.06 -13.41
CA ILE A 253 -3.35 4.40 -13.25
C ILE A 253 -2.27 5.42 -12.92
N MET A 254 -1.40 5.13 -11.96
CA MET A 254 -0.31 6.03 -11.55
C MET A 254 0.70 6.24 -12.68
N PHE A 255 1.04 5.17 -13.42
CA PHE A 255 1.89 5.27 -14.60
C PHE A 255 1.25 6.15 -15.67
N ARG A 256 -0.06 5.99 -15.94
CA ARG A 256 -0.79 6.85 -16.87
C ARG A 256 -0.81 8.31 -16.40
N LEU A 257 -1.02 8.56 -15.10
CA LEU A 257 -0.99 9.90 -14.53
C LEU A 257 0.40 10.53 -14.65
N TYR A 258 1.46 9.76 -14.40
CA TYR A 258 2.84 10.19 -14.61
C TYR A 258 3.08 10.57 -16.07
N MET A 259 2.67 9.72 -17.02
CA MET A 259 2.82 10.01 -18.45
C MET A 259 2.08 11.29 -18.89
N LEU A 260 0.97 11.63 -18.24
CA LEU A 260 0.15 12.81 -18.57
C LEU A 260 0.57 14.09 -17.83
N LYS A 261 1.06 13.99 -16.59
CA LYS A 261 1.26 15.15 -15.70
C LYS A 261 2.58 15.19 -14.95
N GLY A 262 3.28 14.06 -14.83
CA GLY A 262 4.53 13.96 -14.04
C GLY A 262 5.79 14.04 -14.89
N ARG A 263 5.68 14.18 -16.21
CA ARG A 263 6.84 14.38 -17.08
C ARG A 263 7.12 15.86 -17.23
N ASP A 264 8.40 16.21 -17.18
CA ASP A 264 8.88 17.50 -17.64
C ASP A 264 8.35 17.79 -19.05
N LYS A 265 8.16 19.08 -19.35
CA LYS A 265 7.82 19.55 -20.69
C LYS A 265 9.04 20.19 -21.37
N LYS A 266 8.98 20.28 -22.69
CA LYS A 266 9.91 21.05 -23.53
C LYS A 266 9.10 21.91 -24.49
N PHE A 267 9.67 23.04 -24.91
CA PHE A 267 9.11 23.76 -26.04
C PHE A 267 9.18 22.89 -27.30
N ILE A 268 8.14 22.98 -28.13
CA ILE A 268 8.11 22.29 -29.43
C ILE A 268 9.26 22.81 -30.31
N ASP A 269 9.53 24.11 -30.25
CA ASP A 269 10.71 24.75 -30.82
C ASP A 269 11.40 25.61 -29.76
N ILE A 270 12.69 25.39 -29.52
CA ILE A 270 13.48 26.11 -28.51
C ILE A 270 13.63 27.60 -28.86
N PHE A 271 13.54 27.94 -30.15
CA PHE A 271 13.66 29.31 -30.66
C PHE A 271 12.31 30.03 -30.78
N ASN A 272 11.19 29.28 -30.75
CA ASN A 272 9.85 29.84 -30.85
C ASN A 272 8.94 29.28 -29.74
N GLU A 273 8.94 29.98 -28.61
CA GLU A 273 8.20 29.60 -27.40
C GLU A 273 6.66 29.69 -27.58
N GLU A 274 6.18 30.42 -28.59
CA GLU A 274 4.74 30.60 -28.87
C GLU A 274 4.08 29.35 -29.45
N LEU A 275 4.86 28.42 -30.02
CA LEU A 275 4.35 27.15 -30.54
C LEU A 275 3.83 26.22 -29.44
N GLY A 276 4.14 26.52 -28.17
CA GLY A 276 3.68 25.78 -27.01
C GLY A 276 4.66 24.70 -26.55
N GLU A 277 4.18 23.86 -25.64
CA GLU A 277 4.99 22.88 -24.93
C GLU A 277 4.45 21.45 -25.12
N GLU A 278 5.36 20.49 -25.17
CA GLU A 278 5.03 19.07 -25.22
C GLU A 278 5.75 18.28 -24.11
N PRO A 279 5.16 17.17 -23.63
CA PRO A 279 5.83 16.30 -22.66
C PRO A 279 7.08 15.68 -23.25
N VAL A 280 8.13 15.62 -22.45
CA VAL A 280 9.40 15.03 -22.85
C VAL A 280 9.23 13.52 -23.13
N PRO A 281 9.77 12.99 -24.24
CA PRO A 281 9.81 11.56 -24.49
C PRO A 281 10.50 10.82 -23.35
N PHE A 282 9.98 9.65 -22.97
CA PHE A 282 10.42 8.92 -21.78
C PHE A 282 11.93 8.61 -21.71
N LEU A 283 12.59 8.45 -22.86
CA LEU A 283 14.01 8.12 -22.97
C LEU A 283 14.90 9.31 -23.36
N GLU A 284 14.35 10.53 -23.45
CA GLU A 284 15.13 11.70 -23.87
C GLU A 284 15.96 12.26 -22.70
N SER A 285 17.29 12.16 -22.82
CA SER A 285 18.20 12.80 -21.88
C SER A 285 18.24 14.31 -22.05
N LEU A 286 18.49 15.03 -20.97
CA LEU A 286 18.75 16.47 -21.03
C LEU A 286 20.10 16.71 -21.73
N ASN A 287 20.08 17.39 -22.87
CA ASN A 287 21.30 17.87 -23.52
C ASN A 287 21.66 19.24 -22.95
N ALA A 288 22.91 19.42 -22.52
CA ALA A 288 23.39 20.73 -22.10
C ALA A 288 23.42 21.68 -23.31
N ILE A 289 22.76 22.83 -23.20
CA ILE A 289 22.62 23.80 -24.31
C ILE A 289 23.73 24.86 -24.25
N SER A 290 24.32 25.10 -23.07
CA SER A 290 25.21 26.24 -22.85
C SER A 290 26.58 25.84 -22.31
N THR A 291 27.65 26.39 -22.88
CA THR A 291 29.00 26.39 -22.27
C THR A 291 29.35 27.77 -21.71
N THR A 292 28.39 28.43 -21.07
CA THR A 292 28.62 29.72 -20.40
C THR A 292 29.42 29.53 -19.11
N ILE A 293 30.18 30.56 -18.76
CA ILE A 293 31.00 30.64 -17.54
C ILE A 293 30.28 31.45 -16.46
N SER A 294 29.13 32.02 -16.79
CA SER A 294 28.30 32.81 -15.89
C SER A 294 27.01 32.05 -15.57
N PRO A 295 26.46 32.25 -14.37
CA PRO A 295 25.16 31.69 -14.00
C PRO A 295 24.04 32.21 -14.92
N PRO A 296 22.91 31.49 -15.04
CA PRO A 296 21.74 31.99 -15.76
C PRO A 296 21.30 33.36 -15.24
N LYS A 297 20.96 34.26 -16.16
CA LYS A 297 20.64 35.66 -15.81
C LYS A 297 19.47 35.74 -14.84
N GLY A 298 19.67 36.46 -13.74
CA GLY A 298 18.61 36.74 -12.75
C GLY A 298 18.24 35.58 -11.82
N MET A 299 18.95 34.45 -11.92
CA MET A 299 18.77 33.32 -11.00
C MET A 299 19.77 33.37 -9.87
N SER A 300 19.30 33.08 -8.66
CA SER A 300 20.14 32.92 -7.48
C SER A 300 20.68 31.49 -7.37
N PRO A 301 21.69 31.25 -6.52
CA PRO A 301 22.20 29.92 -6.25
C PRO A 301 21.14 28.97 -5.66
N GLY A 302 20.22 29.48 -4.82
CA GLY A 302 19.15 28.70 -4.22
C GLY A 302 18.15 28.19 -5.25
N GLU A 303 17.78 29.04 -6.21
CA GLU A 303 16.91 28.71 -7.34
C GLU A 303 17.57 27.70 -8.27
N VAL A 304 18.84 27.93 -8.59
CA VAL A 304 19.63 27.05 -9.46
C VAL A 304 19.76 25.65 -8.87
N GLY A 305 20.05 25.54 -7.57
CA GLY A 305 20.12 24.25 -6.88
C GLY A 305 18.78 23.51 -6.90
N THR A 306 17.72 24.21 -6.50
CA THR A 306 16.35 23.65 -6.42
C THR A 306 15.81 23.24 -7.78
N LEU A 307 16.14 23.96 -8.85
CA LEU A 307 15.68 23.62 -10.20
C LEU A 307 16.30 22.31 -10.72
N ILE A 308 17.47 21.90 -10.23
CA ILE A 308 18.13 20.65 -10.65
C ILE A 308 17.40 19.40 -10.16
N ASP A 309 16.95 19.37 -8.91
CA ASP A 309 16.42 18.15 -8.26
C ASP A 309 15.05 18.33 -7.61
N GLU A 310 14.41 19.49 -7.83
CA GLU A 310 13.05 19.81 -7.37
C GLU A 310 12.96 19.85 -5.83
N ARG A 311 14.09 20.09 -5.17
CA ARG A 311 14.22 20.10 -3.72
C ARG A 311 15.09 21.25 -3.25
N ALA A 312 14.54 22.05 -2.35
CA ALA A 312 15.30 23.01 -1.57
C ALA A 312 16.11 22.25 -0.50
N HIS A 313 17.36 21.90 -0.81
CA HIS A 313 18.26 21.26 0.14
C HIS A 313 18.92 22.29 1.07
N LEU A 314 19.39 21.83 2.24
CA LEU A 314 20.20 22.67 3.15
C LEU A 314 21.43 23.28 2.45
N ARG A 315 21.94 22.62 1.42
CA ARG A 315 23.06 23.12 0.61
C ARG A 315 22.67 24.36 -0.20
N ASP A 316 21.45 24.42 -0.73
CA ASP A 316 20.95 25.56 -1.52
C ASP A 316 20.67 26.76 -0.61
N ILE A 317 20.22 26.48 0.62
CA ILE A 317 20.11 27.45 1.71
C ILE A 317 21.50 28.00 2.07
N THR A 318 22.49 27.12 2.27
CA THR A 318 23.89 27.52 2.54
C THR A 318 24.45 28.37 1.40
N ALA A 319 24.20 27.98 0.15
CA ALA A 319 24.59 28.75 -1.03
C ALA A 319 23.97 30.16 -1.01
N THR A 320 22.70 30.27 -0.64
CA THR A 320 21.99 31.55 -0.49
C THR A 320 22.60 32.41 0.61
N VAL A 321 22.95 31.83 1.77
CA VAL A 321 23.64 32.57 2.85
C VAL A 321 24.98 33.14 2.39
N ILE A 322 25.77 32.36 1.64
CA ILE A 322 27.05 32.83 1.10
C ILE A 322 26.84 33.88 0.01
N ASP A 323 25.79 33.76 -0.80
CA ASP A 323 25.47 34.78 -1.80
C ASP A 323 25.00 36.10 -1.16
N LEU A 324 24.19 36.04 -0.10
CA LEU A 324 23.83 37.22 0.70
C LEU A 324 25.05 37.90 1.33
N ALA A 325 26.04 37.11 1.76
CA ALA A 325 27.31 37.63 2.25
C ALA A 325 28.11 38.31 1.13
N ARG A 326 28.23 37.68 -0.03
CA ARG A 326 28.86 38.24 -1.24
C ARG A 326 28.18 39.54 -1.69
N GLN A 327 26.86 39.61 -1.64
CA GLN A 327 26.09 40.81 -1.95
C GLN A 327 26.21 41.90 -0.88
N GLY A 328 26.86 41.61 0.25
CA GLY A 328 27.17 42.57 1.31
C GLY A 328 26.09 42.74 2.37
N PHE A 329 25.05 41.90 2.42
CA PHE A 329 24.02 41.94 3.46
C PHE A 329 24.52 41.36 4.79
N ILE A 330 25.45 40.40 4.72
CA ILE A 330 25.96 39.65 5.87
C ILE A 330 27.48 39.67 5.86
N ALA A 331 28.11 39.81 7.03
CA ALA A 331 29.52 39.49 7.22
C ALA A 331 29.66 38.19 8.02
N VAL A 332 30.61 37.35 7.61
CA VAL A 332 30.91 36.06 8.26
C VAL A 332 32.20 36.17 9.05
N VAL A 333 32.12 36.04 10.37
CA VAL A 333 33.26 36.13 11.28
C VAL A 333 33.54 34.78 11.93
N GLU A 334 34.76 34.27 11.76
CA GLU A 334 35.25 33.07 12.44
C GLU A 334 35.85 33.44 13.79
N GLU A 335 35.27 32.93 14.88
CA GLU A 335 35.86 33.06 16.23
C GLU A 335 36.94 32.00 16.47
N PRO A 336 38.02 32.35 17.20
CA PRO A 336 39.09 31.41 17.51
C PRO A 336 38.60 30.21 18.32
N LYS A 337 39.13 29.03 17.98
CA LYS A 337 38.81 27.76 18.64
C LYS A 337 39.20 27.79 20.13
N LYS A 338 38.34 27.25 20.99
CA LYS A 338 38.67 27.02 22.41
C LYS A 338 39.38 25.67 22.57
N GLY A 339 40.70 25.68 22.73
CA GLY A 339 41.54 24.49 22.99
C GLY A 339 41.85 23.63 21.75
N LEU A 340 42.73 22.62 21.92
CA LEU A 340 43.23 21.77 20.81
C LEU A 340 42.14 20.97 20.07
N PHE A 341 41.03 20.64 20.73
CA PHE A 341 39.91 19.88 20.15
C PHE A 341 38.66 20.74 19.88
N GLY A 342 38.77 22.07 20.01
CA GLY A 342 37.65 22.99 19.81
C GLY A 342 37.24 23.10 18.34
N LYS A 343 35.93 23.14 18.08
CA LYS A 343 35.40 23.46 16.75
C LYS A 343 35.42 24.98 16.53
N ALA A 344 35.65 25.39 15.29
CA ALA A 344 35.53 26.80 14.90
C ALA A 344 34.07 27.25 15.08
N LYS A 345 33.87 28.46 15.58
CA LYS A 345 32.55 29.07 15.73
C LYS A 345 32.41 30.17 14.71
N PHE A 346 31.24 30.25 14.09
CA PHE A 346 30.93 31.26 13.09
C PHE A 346 29.80 32.14 13.59
N VAL A 347 30.04 33.44 13.56
CA VAL A 347 29.10 34.49 13.92
C VAL A 347 28.83 35.30 12.67
N LEU A 348 27.55 35.47 12.36
CA LEU A 348 27.08 36.28 11.25
C LEU A 348 26.60 37.63 11.79
N THR A 349 26.96 38.72 11.13
CA THR A 349 26.50 40.07 11.47
C THR A 349 25.79 40.69 10.27
N TYR A 350 24.68 41.39 10.51
CA TYR A 350 23.96 42.12 9.49
C TYR A 350 24.65 43.47 9.20
N ASN A 351 24.75 43.86 7.93
CA ASN A 351 25.48 45.07 7.51
C ASN A 351 24.57 46.30 7.27
N GLU A 352 23.31 46.28 7.74
CA GLU A 352 22.36 47.40 7.63
C GLU A 352 22.08 47.90 6.20
N LYS A 353 22.30 47.04 5.20
CA LYS A 353 22.00 47.33 3.80
C LYS A 353 20.48 47.32 3.55
N GLU A 354 20.02 48.11 2.58
CA GLU A 354 18.59 48.13 2.21
C GLU A 354 18.15 46.80 1.56
N GLU A 355 17.08 46.18 2.08
CA GLU A 355 16.59 44.86 1.66
C GLU A 355 15.70 44.87 0.40
N SER A 356 15.48 46.03 -0.25
CA SER A 356 14.51 46.23 -1.33
C SER A 356 14.78 45.44 -2.63
N GLY A 357 16.00 44.91 -2.80
CA GLY A 357 16.38 44.07 -3.94
C GLY A 357 16.34 42.56 -3.68
N LEU A 358 15.98 42.12 -2.47
CA LEU A 358 15.99 40.71 -2.10
C LEU A 358 14.69 39.99 -2.46
N LYS A 359 14.82 38.73 -2.86
CA LYS A 359 13.66 37.87 -3.14
C LYS A 359 12.98 37.45 -1.82
N PRO A 360 11.68 37.11 -1.83
CA PRO A 360 10.95 36.74 -0.62
C PRO A 360 11.59 35.60 0.19
N TYR A 361 12.16 34.59 -0.47
CA TYR A 361 12.85 33.51 0.24
C TYR A 361 14.18 33.97 0.86
N GLU A 362 14.87 34.96 0.28
CA GLU A 362 16.12 35.51 0.81
C GLU A 362 15.87 36.31 2.09
N LEU A 363 14.76 37.05 2.13
CA LEU A 363 14.26 37.71 3.34
C LEU A 363 13.97 36.69 4.44
N SER A 364 13.28 35.59 4.10
CA SER A 364 13.03 34.51 5.06
C SER A 364 14.31 33.81 5.56
N ILE A 365 15.37 33.78 4.74
CA ILE A 365 16.70 33.30 5.17
C ILE A 365 17.35 34.31 6.13
N LEU A 366 17.22 35.61 5.89
CA LEU A 366 17.65 36.62 6.86
C LEU A 366 16.86 36.48 8.18
N ASP A 367 15.55 36.23 8.13
CA ASP A 367 14.70 35.96 9.33
C ASP A 367 15.02 34.63 10.03
N MET A 368 15.62 33.68 9.31
CA MET A 368 16.12 32.45 9.90
C MET A 368 17.41 32.69 10.68
N LEU A 369 18.32 33.50 10.11
CA LEU A 369 19.61 33.80 10.70
C LEU A 369 19.46 34.77 11.86
N PHE A 370 18.78 35.88 11.61
CA PHE A 370 18.58 36.99 12.53
C PHE A 370 17.14 37.01 13.03
N THR A 371 16.91 37.48 14.26
CA THR A 371 15.55 37.80 14.72
C THR A 371 14.92 38.94 13.91
N GLU A 372 13.62 39.21 14.08
CA GLU A 372 12.91 40.32 13.39
C GLU A 372 13.61 41.68 13.56
N LYS A 373 14.29 41.89 14.69
CA LYS A 373 15.26 42.96 14.85
C LYS A 373 16.62 42.40 14.43
N ARG A 374 17.18 42.94 13.34
CA ARG A 374 18.46 42.54 12.72
C ARG A 374 19.70 42.93 13.53
N ASP A 375 19.51 43.32 14.79
CA ASP A 375 20.50 43.90 15.70
C ASP A 375 21.34 42.84 16.45
N ILE A 376 20.90 41.58 16.47
CA ILE A 376 21.57 40.50 17.21
C ILE A 376 22.39 39.62 16.26
N PRO A 377 23.72 39.50 16.45
CA PRO A 377 24.56 38.59 15.67
C PRO A 377 24.10 37.13 15.77
N ALA A 378 24.05 36.44 14.64
CA ALA A 378 23.60 35.06 14.57
C ALA A 378 24.75 34.08 14.78
N VAL A 379 24.65 33.23 15.80
CA VAL A 379 25.60 32.13 16.02
C VAL A 379 25.06 30.89 15.31
N LEU A 380 25.74 30.41 14.27
CA LEU A 380 25.23 29.34 13.40
C LEU A 380 24.83 28.06 14.15
N THR A 381 25.55 27.72 15.23
CA THR A 381 25.30 26.52 16.04
C THR A 381 24.16 26.69 17.06
N LYS A 382 23.67 27.92 17.26
CA LYS A 382 22.64 28.29 18.24
C LYS A 382 21.70 29.32 17.64
N LEU A 383 20.99 28.91 16.59
CA LEU A 383 19.97 29.75 15.97
C LEU A 383 18.75 29.90 16.89
N HIS A 384 17.95 30.92 16.60
CA HIS A 384 16.70 31.17 17.32
C HIS A 384 15.72 29.98 17.19
N PRO A 385 14.85 29.69 18.18
CA PRO A 385 13.86 28.61 18.07
C PRO A 385 12.92 28.74 16.86
N LYS A 386 12.62 29.98 16.43
CA LYS A 386 11.83 30.25 15.21
C LYS A 386 12.58 29.98 13.91
N ALA A 387 13.90 29.78 13.93
CA ALA A 387 14.69 29.58 12.71
C ALA A 387 14.20 28.40 11.86
N TYR A 388 13.68 27.33 12.50
CA TYR A 388 13.10 26.22 11.75
C TYR A 388 11.82 26.62 10.98
N GLN A 389 11.01 27.52 11.55
CA GLN A 389 9.81 28.04 10.89
C GLN A 389 10.20 28.97 9.73
N SER A 390 11.12 29.91 9.95
CA SER A 390 11.64 30.80 8.91
C SER A 390 12.31 30.02 7.77
N LEU A 391 13.02 28.92 8.08
CA LEU A 391 13.56 28.01 7.06
C LEU A 391 12.44 27.37 6.23
N LYS A 392 11.36 26.90 6.87
CA LYS A 392 10.22 26.31 6.15
C LYS A 392 9.50 27.34 5.29
N GLU A 393 9.44 28.57 5.74
CA GLU A 393 8.92 29.70 4.98
C GLU A 393 9.85 30.06 3.81
N ALA A 394 11.16 30.05 4.00
CA ALA A 394 12.14 30.23 2.92
C ALA A 394 12.03 29.11 1.87
N GLU A 395 11.96 27.85 2.28
CA GLU A 395 11.74 26.72 1.35
C GLU A 395 10.45 26.92 0.55
N LYS A 396 9.35 27.26 1.23
CA LYS A 396 8.05 27.55 0.59
C LYS A 396 8.15 28.69 -0.43
N ASN A 397 8.70 29.83 -0.02
CA ASN A 397 8.84 31.02 -0.86
C ASN A 397 9.75 30.77 -2.07
N LEU A 398 10.76 29.90 -1.93
CA LEU A 398 11.63 29.48 -3.02
C LEU A 398 10.89 28.65 -4.06
N TYR A 399 10.05 27.69 -3.63
CA TYR A 399 9.19 26.95 -4.56
C TYR A 399 8.14 27.85 -5.22
N GLU A 400 7.56 28.80 -4.47
CA GLU A 400 6.60 29.77 -4.98
C GLU A 400 7.22 30.66 -6.04
N ASP A 401 8.41 31.22 -5.79
CA ASP A 401 9.13 32.03 -6.76
C ASP A 401 9.41 31.24 -8.05
N LEU A 402 9.97 30.03 -7.93
CA LEU A 402 10.27 29.19 -9.10
C LEU A 402 9.01 28.83 -9.90
N THR A 403 7.88 28.62 -9.23
CA THR A 403 6.60 28.30 -9.87
C THR A 403 5.98 29.55 -10.52
N MET A 404 5.97 30.70 -9.83
CA MET A 404 5.46 31.96 -10.35
C MET A 404 6.25 32.45 -11.56
N ASN A 405 7.56 32.23 -11.56
CA ASN A 405 8.42 32.51 -12.71
C ASN A 405 8.28 31.48 -13.85
N GLY A 406 7.40 30.48 -13.68
CA GLY A 406 7.02 29.53 -14.71
C GLY A 406 8.06 28.44 -14.97
N TYR A 407 8.90 28.08 -14.00
CA TYR A 407 9.86 26.97 -14.15
C TYR A 407 9.26 25.60 -13.79
N PHE A 408 8.21 25.56 -12.97
CA PHE A 408 7.47 24.34 -12.62
C PHE A 408 5.99 24.48 -12.97
N GLU A 409 5.36 23.37 -13.39
CA GLU A 409 3.92 23.31 -13.67
C GLU A 409 3.06 23.57 -12.42
N GLY A 410 3.62 23.27 -11.26
CA GLY A 410 3.06 23.54 -9.96
C GLY A 410 4.12 23.37 -8.89
N ARG A 411 3.84 23.85 -7.68
CA ARG A 411 4.77 23.80 -6.56
C ARG A 411 5.25 22.36 -6.29
N PRO A 412 6.56 22.07 -6.44
CA PRO A 412 7.07 20.70 -6.36
C PRO A 412 6.81 20.01 -5.02
N ASP A 413 6.91 20.76 -3.92
CA ASP A 413 6.64 20.29 -2.57
C ASP A 413 5.18 19.94 -2.36
N GLU A 414 4.24 20.78 -2.83
CA GLU A 414 2.80 20.53 -2.73
C GLU A 414 2.37 19.32 -3.55
N VAL A 415 2.88 19.19 -4.78
CA VAL A 415 2.59 18.04 -5.64
C VAL A 415 3.06 16.75 -4.96
N ARG A 416 4.32 16.71 -4.51
CA ARG A 416 4.90 15.56 -3.80
C ARG A 416 4.10 15.23 -2.53
N ASN A 417 3.81 16.22 -1.69
CA ASN A 417 3.09 16.05 -0.44
C ASN A 417 1.66 15.58 -0.66
N LYS A 418 0.99 16.02 -1.73
CA LYS A 418 -0.36 15.55 -2.10
C LYS A 418 -0.35 14.05 -2.41
N TYR A 419 0.54 13.58 -3.26
CA TYR A 419 0.63 12.14 -3.59
C TYR A 419 1.08 11.31 -2.39
N LEU A 420 2.05 11.82 -1.61
CA LEU A 420 2.48 11.18 -0.37
C LEU A 420 1.31 11.05 0.62
N ALA A 421 0.53 12.11 0.82
CA ALA A 421 -0.64 12.10 1.70
C ALA A 421 -1.71 11.12 1.19
N VAL A 422 -2.02 11.10 -0.11
CA VAL A 422 -2.97 10.15 -0.70
C VAL A 422 -2.50 8.70 -0.50
N GLY A 423 -1.21 8.43 -0.73
CA GLY A 423 -0.64 7.09 -0.51
C GLY A 423 -0.75 6.66 0.96
N ILE A 424 -0.38 7.54 1.90
CA ILE A 424 -0.49 7.29 3.34
C ILE A 424 -1.95 7.08 3.77
N ILE A 425 -2.86 7.96 3.33
CA ILE A 425 -4.30 7.83 3.60
C ILE A 425 -4.83 6.49 3.07
N THR A 426 -4.39 6.06 1.90
CA THR A 426 -4.78 4.76 1.33
C THR A 426 -4.34 3.60 2.24
N ILE A 427 -3.10 3.63 2.74
CA ILE A 427 -2.61 2.61 3.70
C ILE A 427 -3.45 2.60 4.98
N PHE A 428 -3.66 3.77 5.60
CA PHE A 428 -4.41 3.86 6.85
C PHE A 428 -5.91 3.54 6.67
N ALA A 429 -6.50 3.90 5.54
CA ALA A 429 -7.87 3.50 5.20
C ALA A 429 -7.97 1.99 5.09
N GLY A 430 -6.99 1.32 4.48
CA GLY A 430 -6.91 -0.14 4.45
C GLY A 430 -6.83 -0.77 5.85
N ILE A 431 -6.04 -0.20 6.76
CA ILE A 431 -5.95 -0.68 8.15
C ILE A 431 -7.29 -0.50 8.88
N PHE A 432 -7.88 0.69 8.79
CA PHE A 432 -9.13 1.03 9.49
C PHE A 432 -10.32 0.22 8.95
N LEU A 433 -10.51 0.20 7.63
CA LEU A 433 -11.58 -0.56 6.99
C LEU A 433 -11.37 -2.06 7.16
N GLY A 434 -10.14 -2.55 7.01
CA GLY A 434 -9.82 -3.97 7.17
C GLY A 434 -10.09 -4.48 8.57
N GLY A 435 -9.79 -3.68 9.61
CA GLY A 435 -10.11 -4.01 11.00
C GLY A 435 -11.61 -4.02 11.29
N GLY A 436 -12.35 -3.00 10.83
CA GLY A 436 -13.80 -2.91 11.06
C GLY A 436 -14.63 -3.90 10.25
N LEU A 437 -14.17 -4.25 9.04
CA LEU A 437 -14.85 -5.18 8.14
C LEU A 437 -14.33 -6.62 8.23
N ALA A 438 -13.33 -6.89 9.07
CA ALA A 438 -12.73 -8.22 9.22
C ALA A 438 -13.76 -9.36 9.39
N PRO A 439 -14.87 -9.20 10.16
CA PRO A 439 -15.87 -10.26 10.29
C PRO A 439 -16.67 -10.55 9.02
N PHE A 440 -16.67 -9.61 8.06
CA PHE A 440 -17.46 -9.68 6.82
C PHE A 440 -16.60 -9.97 5.58
N ILE A 441 -15.27 -9.88 5.70
CA ILE A 441 -14.32 -10.10 4.60
C ILE A 441 -13.74 -11.51 4.70
N VAL A 442 -13.88 -12.28 3.62
CA VAL A 442 -13.44 -13.70 3.56
C VAL A 442 -11.91 -13.85 3.57
N SER A 443 -11.13 -12.79 3.30
CA SER A 443 -9.66 -12.76 3.43
C SER A 443 -9.10 -11.40 3.84
N PRO A 444 -8.90 -11.16 5.14
CA PRO A 444 -8.26 -9.94 5.63
C PRO A 444 -6.85 -9.74 5.02
N ALA A 445 -6.09 -10.81 4.81
CA ALA A 445 -4.73 -10.73 4.26
C ALA A 445 -4.66 -10.12 2.84
N SER A 446 -5.52 -10.58 1.92
CA SER A 446 -5.57 -10.06 0.55
C SER A 446 -6.02 -8.59 0.52
N PHE A 447 -6.93 -8.22 1.43
CA PHE A 447 -7.40 -6.85 1.61
C PHE A 447 -6.27 -5.92 2.10
N PHE A 448 -5.58 -6.28 3.18
CA PHE A 448 -4.47 -5.47 3.68
C PHE A 448 -3.35 -5.35 2.65
N PHE A 449 -3.00 -6.45 1.97
CA PHE A 449 -2.02 -6.43 0.89
C PHE A 449 -2.42 -5.44 -0.21
N ALA A 450 -3.66 -5.48 -0.67
CA ALA A 450 -4.15 -4.61 -1.74
C ALA A 450 -3.98 -3.12 -1.39
N PHE A 451 -4.36 -2.71 -0.17
CA PHE A 451 -4.24 -1.31 0.25
C PHE A 451 -2.79 -0.88 0.53
N ILE A 452 -2.01 -1.73 1.22
CA ILE A 452 -0.61 -1.41 1.54
C ILE A 452 0.20 -1.28 0.27
N ALA A 453 0.13 -2.27 -0.63
CA ALA A 453 0.86 -2.25 -1.89
C ALA A 453 0.43 -1.07 -2.77
N SER A 454 -0.88 -0.80 -2.88
CA SER A 454 -1.39 0.37 -3.64
C SER A 454 -0.90 1.70 -3.06
N GLY A 455 -0.94 1.86 -1.74
CA GLY A 455 -0.45 3.06 -1.08
C GLY A 455 1.05 3.27 -1.26
N LEU A 456 1.86 2.21 -1.16
CA LEU A 456 3.30 2.25 -1.42
C LEU A 456 3.62 2.63 -2.87
N ILE A 457 2.85 2.13 -3.84
CA ILE A 457 2.98 2.53 -5.24
C ILE A 457 2.74 4.04 -5.37
N ILE A 458 1.65 4.57 -4.79
CA ILE A 458 1.35 6.00 -4.85
C ILE A 458 2.46 6.84 -4.18
N VAL A 459 3.00 6.38 -3.04
CA VAL A 459 4.14 7.02 -2.38
C VAL A 459 5.39 7.01 -3.27
N ALA A 460 5.69 5.90 -3.95
CA ALA A 460 6.81 5.83 -4.87
C ALA A 460 6.67 6.85 -6.02
N PHE A 461 5.46 6.96 -6.60
CA PHE A 461 5.19 7.95 -7.64
C PHE A 461 5.26 9.40 -7.14
N SER A 462 5.05 9.67 -5.85
CA SER A 462 5.17 11.03 -5.31
C SER A 462 6.53 11.68 -5.57
N PHE A 463 7.59 10.88 -5.71
CA PHE A 463 8.94 11.34 -6.01
C PHE A 463 9.15 11.78 -7.47
N PHE A 464 8.28 11.33 -8.38
CA PHE A 464 8.40 11.56 -9.83
C PHE A 464 7.27 12.44 -10.40
N MET A 465 6.31 12.83 -9.57
CA MET A 465 5.15 13.61 -10.02
C MET A 465 5.38 15.12 -10.20
N PRO A 466 6.27 15.80 -9.45
CA PRO A 466 6.61 17.18 -9.78
C PRO A 466 7.23 17.26 -11.18
N ALA A 467 6.87 18.28 -11.95
CA ALA A 467 7.28 18.42 -13.35
C ALA A 467 7.66 19.87 -13.67
N ARG A 468 8.75 20.03 -14.43
CA ARG A 468 9.19 21.31 -14.98
C ARG A 468 8.41 21.66 -16.24
N THR A 469 8.21 22.95 -16.46
CA THR A 469 7.69 23.49 -17.73
C THR A 469 8.77 23.45 -18.82
N GLY A 470 8.39 23.78 -20.06
CA GLY A 470 9.34 23.97 -21.16
C GLY A 470 10.39 25.04 -20.83
N LYS A 471 9.98 26.16 -20.23
CA LYS A 471 10.88 27.20 -19.72
C LYS A 471 11.84 26.67 -18.64
N GLY A 472 11.31 25.94 -17.66
CA GLY A 472 12.09 25.29 -16.60
C GLY A 472 13.15 24.34 -17.14
N ARG A 473 12.78 23.52 -18.12
CA ARG A 473 13.70 22.57 -18.75
C ARG A 473 14.79 23.24 -19.59
N LYS A 474 14.45 24.32 -20.30
CA LYS A 474 15.42 25.14 -21.05
C LYS A 474 16.47 25.73 -20.12
N VAL A 475 16.05 26.37 -19.03
CA VAL A 475 16.95 26.94 -18.04
C VAL A 475 17.75 25.86 -17.30
N LEU A 476 17.13 24.70 -17.01
CA LEU A 476 17.85 23.55 -16.45
C LEU A 476 19.00 23.10 -17.36
N ALA A 477 18.82 23.10 -18.68
CA ALA A 477 19.89 22.76 -19.62
C ALA A 477 21.06 23.78 -19.60
N GLU A 478 20.76 25.07 -19.39
CA GLU A 478 21.79 26.10 -19.18
C GLU A 478 22.53 25.88 -17.86
N ILE A 479 21.80 25.58 -16.78
CA ILE A 479 22.35 25.28 -15.45
C ILE A 479 23.30 24.07 -15.51
N VAL A 480 22.86 22.99 -16.14
CA VAL A 480 23.67 21.76 -16.27
C VAL A 480 24.93 22.03 -17.10
N GLY A 481 24.80 22.83 -18.17
CA GLY A 481 25.93 23.28 -18.96
C GLY A 481 26.94 24.13 -18.16
N PHE A 482 26.45 25.11 -17.40
CA PHE A 482 27.29 25.92 -16.50
C PHE A 482 28.00 25.06 -15.44
N LYS A 483 27.27 24.15 -14.80
CA LYS A 483 27.85 23.17 -13.85
C LYS A 483 28.97 22.36 -14.51
N GLU A 484 28.78 21.92 -15.74
CA GLU A 484 29.79 21.14 -16.46
C GLU A 484 31.03 21.97 -16.82
N VAL A 485 30.87 23.24 -17.21
CA VAL A 485 32.00 24.17 -17.40
C VAL A 485 32.82 24.32 -16.13
N LEU A 486 32.17 24.48 -14.97
CA LEU A 486 32.85 24.56 -13.68
C LEU A 486 33.56 23.25 -13.31
N ASN A 487 32.91 22.13 -13.59
CA ASN A 487 33.39 20.80 -13.27
C ASN A 487 34.60 20.39 -14.14
N LEU A 488 34.57 20.66 -15.44
CA LEU A 488 35.70 20.42 -16.36
C LEU A 488 36.82 21.45 -16.16
N GLY A 489 36.48 22.63 -15.67
CA GLY A 489 37.42 23.72 -15.44
C GLY A 489 37.88 24.41 -16.72
N SER A 490 37.06 24.37 -17.77
CA SER A 490 37.30 25.07 -19.03
C SER A 490 37.27 26.60 -18.88
N TRP A 491 36.74 27.12 -17.77
CA TRP A 491 36.81 28.53 -17.38
C TRP A 491 38.25 29.00 -17.08
N ARG A 492 39.18 28.10 -16.75
CA ARG A 492 40.55 28.47 -16.32
C ARG A 492 41.31 29.29 -17.36
N THR A 493 41.10 29.02 -18.65
CA THR A 493 41.74 29.74 -19.76
C THR A 493 41.02 31.01 -20.17
N LYS A 494 39.73 31.14 -19.83
CA LYS A 494 38.86 32.22 -20.29
C LYS A 494 38.70 33.36 -19.26
N VAL A 495 38.91 33.07 -17.98
CA VAL A 495 38.77 34.04 -16.89
C VAL A 495 40.15 34.57 -16.49
N TYR A 496 40.38 35.87 -16.68
CA TYR A 496 41.62 36.54 -16.23
C TYR A 496 41.50 37.00 -14.76
N GLU A 497 40.38 37.59 -14.38
CA GLU A 497 40.16 38.07 -13.01
C GLU A 497 39.68 36.91 -12.10
N LYS A 498 40.63 36.18 -11.52
CA LYS A 498 40.33 34.99 -10.71
C LYS A 498 39.60 35.30 -9.40
N HIS A 499 39.84 36.48 -8.82
CA HIS A 499 39.29 36.84 -7.52
C HIS A 499 37.78 37.06 -7.56
N ASN A 500 37.30 38.03 -8.37
CA ASN A 500 35.87 38.31 -8.49
C ASN A 500 35.09 37.12 -9.03
N PHE A 501 35.66 36.39 -9.99
CA PHE A 501 35.04 35.17 -10.50
C PHE A 501 34.88 34.10 -9.42
N PHE A 502 35.86 33.95 -8.53
CA PHE A 502 35.74 33.03 -7.39
C PHE A 502 34.60 33.45 -6.47
N GLU A 503 34.53 34.74 -6.08
CA GLU A 503 33.47 35.24 -5.20
C GLU A 503 32.08 35.05 -5.82
N GLU A 504 31.92 35.39 -7.11
CA GLU A 504 30.65 35.29 -7.84
C GLU A 504 30.16 33.84 -7.98
N VAL A 505 31.06 32.91 -8.28
CA VAL A 505 30.68 31.53 -8.63
C VAL A 505 30.65 30.58 -7.44
N LEU A 506 31.36 30.89 -6.35
CA LEU A 506 31.41 30.04 -5.16
C LEU A 506 30.01 29.66 -4.63
N PRO A 507 29.03 30.57 -4.48
CA PRO A 507 27.67 30.19 -4.10
C PRO A 507 27.04 29.14 -5.02
N TYR A 508 27.20 29.26 -6.33
CA TYR A 508 26.67 28.28 -7.30
C TYR A 508 27.42 26.95 -7.21
N ALA A 509 28.73 26.95 -7.00
CA ALA A 509 29.51 25.74 -6.77
C ALA A 509 29.02 24.99 -5.51
N ILE A 510 28.60 25.72 -4.47
CA ILE A 510 27.91 25.16 -3.29
C ILE A 510 26.58 24.54 -3.70
N ALA A 511 25.69 25.28 -4.37
CA ALA A 511 24.39 24.75 -4.82
C ALA A 511 24.54 23.47 -5.68
N PHE A 512 25.54 23.41 -6.56
CA PHE A 512 25.85 22.24 -7.38
C PHE A 512 26.50 21.07 -6.63
N GLY A 513 27.03 21.29 -5.43
CA GLY A 513 27.77 20.28 -4.66
C GLY A 513 29.16 19.99 -5.21
N ILE A 514 29.80 20.93 -5.91
CA ILE A 514 31.15 20.79 -6.49
C ILE A 514 32.19 21.67 -5.78
N THR A 515 31.85 22.19 -4.58
CA THR A 515 32.64 23.17 -3.81
C THR A 515 34.11 22.78 -3.63
N GLU A 516 34.40 21.55 -3.20
CA GLU A 516 35.76 21.11 -2.93
C GLU A 516 36.64 21.11 -4.18
N LYS A 517 36.08 20.58 -5.29
CA LYS A 517 36.74 20.58 -6.60
C LYS A 517 36.94 22.00 -7.12
N PHE A 518 35.93 22.86 -6.96
CA PHE A 518 35.98 24.26 -7.35
C PHE A 518 37.06 25.01 -6.57
N ILE A 519 37.07 24.97 -5.24
CA ILE A 519 38.08 25.67 -4.41
C ILE A 519 39.49 25.13 -4.69
N THR A 520 39.63 23.81 -4.87
CA THR A 520 40.92 23.20 -5.21
C THR A 520 41.49 23.74 -6.53
N ALA A 521 40.63 24.10 -7.48
CA ALA A 521 41.03 24.69 -8.76
C ALA A 521 41.67 26.09 -8.64
N PHE A 522 41.53 26.76 -7.49
CA PHE A 522 42.07 28.10 -7.22
C PHE A 522 43.22 28.09 -6.21
N LYS A 523 43.77 26.92 -5.83
CA LYS A 523 44.88 26.83 -4.87
C LYS A 523 46.08 27.70 -5.26
N ASP A 524 46.36 27.80 -6.55
CA ASP A 524 47.48 28.56 -7.12
C ASP A 524 47.11 30.02 -7.45
N ALA A 525 45.85 30.42 -7.24
CA ALA A 525 45.40 31.80 -7.44
C ALA A 525 45.62 32.62 -6.16
N ASP A 526 46.09 33.86 -6.29
CA ASP A 526 46.38 34.75 -5.16
C ASP A 526 45.11 35.36 -4.53
N ILE A 527 44.23 34.51 -3.97
CA ILE A 527 42.99 34.92 -3.32
C ILE A 527 43.25 35.03 -1.81
N LYS A 528 43.66 36.23 -1.39
CA LYS A 528 44.11 36.48 -0.01
C LYS A 528 43.00 36.92 0.94
N ASN A 529 41.99 37.68 0.48
CA ASN A 529 40.94 38.24 1.33
C ASN A 529 39.59 38.24 0.61
N LEU A 530 38.60 37.50 1.11
CA LEU A 530 37.23 37.60 0.64
C LEU A 530 36.57 38.81 1.31
N SER A 531 35.86 39.62 0.53
CA SER A 531 35.29 40.90 0.99
C SER A 531 34.35 40.76 2.20
N TRP A 532 33.69 39.60 2.32
CA TRP A 532 32.65 39.31 3.29
C TRP A 532 33.06 38.32 4.41
N TYR A 533 34.25 37.73 4.34
CA TYR A 533 34.73 36.72 5.31
C TYR A 533 35.95 37.18 6.11
N LYS A 534 35.84 37.13 7.45
CA LYS A 534 36.93 37.42 8.39
C LYS A 534 37.32 36.13 9.12
N GLY A 535 38.36 35.46 8.61
CA GLY A 535 38.88 34.19 9.13
C GLY A 535 40.08 34.32 10.06
N THR A 536 40.39 33.25 10.78
CA THR A 536 41.59 33.16 11.65
C THR A 536 42.88 32.77 10.90
N GLY A 537 42.78 32.40 9.63
CA GLY A 537 43.90 32.06 8.73
C GLY A 537 43.78 32.77 7.38
N SER A 538 44.88 32.78 6.60
CA SER A 538 44.97 33.43 5.30
C SER A 538 44.90 32.41 4.15
N GLY A 539 44.10 32.70 3.12
CA GLY A 539 44.03 31.92 1.88
C GLY A 539 42.85 30.94 1.75
N ILE A 540 42.59 30.54 0.50
CA ILE A 540 41.37 29.84 0.08
C ILE A 540 41.24 28.40 0.63
N VAL A 541 42.37 27.76 0.95
CA VAL A 541 42.42 26.40 1.51
C VAL A 541 41.87 26.36 2.94
N TYR A 542 42.20 27.38 3.74
CA TYR A 542 41.64 27.54 5.09
C TYR A 542 40.13 27.81 5.03
N PHE A 543 39.71 28.64 4.07
CA PHE A 543 38.31 28.95 3.85
C PHE A 543 37.46 27.70 3.48
N ASN A 544 37.99 26.73 2.73
CA ASN A 544 37.28 25.48 2.43
C ASN A 544 36.88 24.71 3.71
N ALA A 545 37.82 24.59 4.67
CA ALA A 545 37.54 23.95 5.96
C ALA A 545 36.51 24.73 6.79
N SER A 546 36.56 26.06 6.71
CA SER A 546 35.57 26.94 7.33
C SER A 546 34.18 26.77 6.72
N LEU A 547 34.07 26.60 5.40
CA LEU A 547 32.80 26.42 4.71
C LEU A 547 32.09 25.12 5.08
N ALA A 548 32.83 24.02 5.22
CA ALA A 548 32.28 22.76 5.75
C ALA A 548 31.78 22.93 7.20
N SER A 549 32.48 23.74 7.99
CA SER A 549 32.09 24.06 9.38
C SER A 549 30.88 24.99 9.45
N ILE A 550 30.72 25.91 8.50
CA ILE A 550 29.53 26.76 8.33
C ILE A 550 28.31 25.91 8.01
N ASN A 551 28.39 25.02 7.01
CA ASN A 551 27.29 24.15 6.61
C ASN A 551 26.85 23.22 7.75
N SER A 552 27.81 22.59 8.45
CA SER A 552 27.51 21.74 9.61
C SER A 552 26.97 22.52 10.80
N GLY A 553 27.49 23.73 11.06
CA GLY A 553 26.99 24.65 12.06
C GLY A 553 25.53 25.01 11.82
N LEU A 554 25.21 25.47 10.61
CA LEU A 554 23.85 25.81 10.19
C LEU A 554 22.90 24.61 10.33
N GLY A 555 23.30 23.43 9.85
CA GLY A 555 22.52 22.21 10.00
C GLY A 555 22.26 21.82 11.47
N SER A 556 23.25 22.01 12.35
CA SER A 556 23.11 21.76 13.78
C SER A 556 22.17 22.76 14.46
N GLY A 557 22.26 24.05 14.14
CA GLY A 557 21.38 25.08 14.67
C GLY A 557 19.92 24.87 14.26
N ILE A 558 19.68 24.51 13.00
CA ILE A 558 18.33 24.17 12.49
C ILE A 558 17.79 22.91 13.20
N SER A 559 18.63 21.88 13.35
CA SER A 559 18.22 20.62 13.98
C SER A 559 17.87 20.79 15.47
N ALA A 560 18.61 21.66 16.18
CA ALA A 560 18.32 22.01 17.57
C ALA A 560 16.95 22.70 17.75
N SER A 561 16.43 23.31 16.68
CA SER A 561 15.14 24.01 16.66
C SER A 561 13.94 23.13 16.24
N ARG A 562 14.12 21.81 16.05
CA ARG A 562 13.02 20.89 15.64
C ARG A 562 12.18 20.36 16.83
N PRO A 563 10.85 20.18 16.67
CA PRO A 563 10.00 19.46 17.63
C PRO A 563 10.27 17.94 17.63
N LYS A 564 10.12 17.24 18.78
CA LYS A 564 10.37 15.78 18.92
C LYS A 564 9.10 14.93 18.68
N GLY A 565 9.19 13.80 17.95
CA GLY A 565 8.12 12.81 17.77
C GLY A 565 8.63 11.39 17.49
N ALA A 566 7.94 10.36 18.00
CA ALA A 566 8.40 8.97 18.21
C ALA A 566 7.86 7.93 17.20
N SER A 567 8.56 6.78 17.08
CA SER A 567 8.27 5.63 16.21
C SER A 567 7.74 4.39 16.98
N SER A 568 7.10 3.45 16.29
CA SER A 568 7.02 2.03 16.71
C SER A 568 6.60 1.08 15.56
N GLY A 569 7.17 -0.14 15.52
CA GLY A 569 6.80 -1.25 14.63
C GLY A 569 6.15 -2.45 15.37
N GLY A 570 6.03 -3.61 14.70
CA GLY A 570 5.69 -4.91 15.33
C GLY A 570 4.87 -5.88 14.45
N SER A 571 5.00 -7.19 14.70
CA SER A 571 4.86 -8.36 13.79
C SER A 571 3.83 -9.45 14.19
N GLY A 572 3.47 -10.38 13.27
CA GLY A 572 3.49 -11.85 13.53
C GLY A 572 2.21 -12.76 13.57
N PHE A 573 2.32 -13.95 12.92
CA PHE A 573 1.84 -15.34 13.23
C PHE A 573 0.44 -15.92 12.81
N GLY A 574 0.38 -17.28 12.63
CA GLY A 574 -0.75 -18.12 12.12
C GLY A 574 -0.99 -19.50 12.85
N GLY A 575 -1.82 -20.44 12.31
CA GLY A 575 -2.09 -21.83 12.83
C GLY A 575 -3.32 -22.63 12.25
N GLY A 576 -3.45 -23.98 12.44
CA GLY A 576 -4.41 -24.96 11.80
C GLY A 576 -5.40 -25.80 12.71
N GLY A 577 -6.22 -26.75 12.16
CA GLY A 577 -7.62 -27.11 12.61
C GLY A 577 -8.09 -28.55 13.08
N PHE A 578 -9.43 -28.82 13.06
CA PHE A 578 -10.30 -29.74 13.89
C PHE A 578 -11.61 -30.28 13.16
N SER A 579 -12.62 -30.93 13.80
CA SER A 579 -13.91 -31.40 13.18
C SER A 579 -14.81 -30.27 12.62
N GLY A 580 -15.45 -30.50 11.47
CA GLY A 580 -16.07 -29.42 10.68
C GLY A 580 -15.05 -28.61 9.89
N GLY A 581 -13.78 -29.02 9.88
CA GLY A 581 -12.72 -28.47 9.04
C GLY A 581 -12.72 -28.98 7.60
N GLY A 582 -13.64 -29.90 7.24
CA GLY A 582 -13.76 -30.45 5.89
C GLY A 582 -14.48 -29.52 4.92
N PHE A 583 -14.39 -29.82 3.63
CA PHE A 583 -15.21 -29.15 2.61
C PHE A 583 -16.65 -29.66 2.64
N GLY A 584 -17.59 -28.86 2.15
CA GLY A 584 -18.99 -29.28 2.02
C GLY A 584 -19.75 -29.39 3.34
N GLY A 585 -20.95 -29.99 3.23
CA GLY A 585 -21.95 -30.23 4.27
C GLY A 585 -21.98 -29.21 5.41
N GLY A 586 -22.75 -28.14 5.25
CA GLY A 586 -22.98 -27.16 6.32
C GLY A 586 -24.10 -27.63 7.22
N GLY A 587 -25.32 -27.63 6.70
CA GLY A 587 -26.49 -28.13 7.41
C GLY A 587 -27.75 -27.70 6.69
N GLY A 588 -28.75 -27.22 7.42
CA GLY A 588 -30.02 -26.86 6.82
C GLY A 588 -31.05 -26.40 7.83
N GLY A 589 -32.31 -26.50 7.45
CA GLY A 589 -33.47 -26.16 8.28
C GLY A 589 -34.75 -26.44 7.50
N SER A 590 -35.88 -26.03 8.02
CA SER A 590 -37.15 -26.01 7.33
C SER A 590 -37.67 -24.58 7.16
N TRP A 591 -38.69 -24.41 6.32
CA TRP A 591 -39.36 -23.13 6.13
C TRP A 591 -40.83 -23.30 5.84
#